data_AF-A0A915XVX6-F1
#
_entry.id   AF-A0A915XVX6-F1
#
_cell.length_a   1.000
_cell.length_b   1.000
_cell.length_c   1.000
_cell.angle_alpha   90.00
_cell.angle_beta   90.00
_cell.angle_gamma   90.00
#
_symmetry.space_group_name_H-M   'P 1'
#
loop_
_entity.id
_entity.type
_entity.pdbx_description
1 polymer ?
#
loop_
_entity_poly.entity_id
_entity_poly.type
_entity_poly.pdbx_seq_one_letter_code
_entity_poly.pdbx_strand_id
1 'polypeptide(L)'
;MIVPSSIGLLLHDFQLPDRLEGPVWERVIIERVLERGSWEQMQWLLTQIGRARLAEYLRTRGHRVLPPRELRFWAWVAGIPEETADLWVRSARERLSAWR
;
A
#
# COMPACT_ATOMS: atom_id res chain seq x y z
N MET A 1 1.02 -14.60 -8.57
CA MET A 1 0.18 -13.44 -8.95
C MET A 1 0.67 -13.00 -10.32
N ILE A 2 -0.22 -12.91 -11.32
CA ILE A 2 0.18 -12.35 -12.62
C ILE A 2 0.18 -10.83 -12.47
N VAL A 3 1.35 -10.22 -12.59
CA VAL A 3 1.54 -8.78 -12.43
C VAL A 3 1.44 -8.10 -13.80
N PRO A 4 0.49 -7.18 -14.02
CA PRO A 4 0.36 -6.49 -15.29
C PRO A 4 1.52 -5.51 -15.49
N SER A 5 1.87 -5.25 -16.74
CA SER A 5 2.97 -4.33 -17.11
C SER A 5 2.77 -2.92 -16.55
N SER A 6 1.52 -2.48 -16.36
CA SER A 6 1.20 -1.20 -15.73
C SER A 6 1.76 -1.09 -14.30
N ILE A 7 1.86 -2.19 -13.54
CA ILE A 7 2.48 -2.20 -12.21
C ILE A 7 4.00 -2.03 -12.31
N GLY A 8 4.63 -2.52 -13.38
CA GLY A 8 6.06 -2.33 -13.63
C GLY A 8 6.47 -0.86 -13.66
N LEU A 9 5.58 0.03 -14.12
CA LEU A 9 5.82 1.48 -14.13
C LEU A 9 5.97 2.08 -12.73
N LEU A 10 5.39 1.44 -11.71
CA LEU A 10 5.51 1.87 -10.31
C LEU A 10 6.84 1.44 -9.68
N LEU A 11 7.60 0.56 -10.32
CA LEU A 11 8.81 -0.08 -9.81
C LEU A 11 10.08 0.37 -10.54
N HIS A 12 10.06 1.55 -11.17
CA HIS A 12 11.19 2.09 -11.94
C HIS A 12 12.47 2.29 -11.12
N ASP A 13 12.34 2.33 -9.79
CA ASP A 13 13.44 2.45 -8.82
C ASP A 13 14.09 1.09 -8.48
N PHE A 14 13.60 -0.02 -9.04
CA PHE A 14 14.11 -1.37 -8.79
C PHE A 14 14.77 -1.98 -10.03
N GLN A 15 15.83 -2.76 -9.81
CA GLN A 15 16.29 -3.73 -10.80
C GLN A 15 15.35 -4.94 -10.76
N LEU A 16 14.47 -5.03 -11.76
CA LEU A 16 13.44 -6.07 -11.80
C LEU A 16 14.04 -7.42 -12.22
N PRO A 17 13.75 -8.51 -11.50
CA PRO A 17 14.04 -9.86 -11.96
C PRO A 17 13.10 -10.26 -13.10
N ASP A 18 13.42 -11.34 -13.80
CA ASP A 18 12.56 -11.90 -14.86
C ASP A 18 11.16 -12.29 -14.36
N ARG A 19 11.03 -12.58 -13.06
CA ARG A 19 9.75 -12.90 -12.42
C ARG A 19 9.60 -12.23 -11.05
N LEU A 20 8.48 -11.51 -10.88
CA LEU A 20 8.08 -10.87 -9.63
C LEU A 20 7.37 -11.87 -8.71
N GLU A 21 8.14 -12.81 -8.16
CA GLU A 21 7.63 -13.88 -7.31
C GLU A 21 7.99 -13.71 -5.82
N GLY A 22 7.11 -14.19 -4.95
CA GLY A 22 7.36 -14.32 -3.53
C GLY A 22 6.94 -13.13 -2.65
N PRO A 23 7.06 -13.27 -1.32
CA PRO A 23 6.45 -12.36 -0.36
C PRO A 23 7.06 -10.95 -0.34
N VAL A 24 8.33 -10.83 -0.75
CA VAL A 24 9.03 -9.53 -0.80
C VAL A 24 8.43 -8.66 -1.91
N TRP A 25 8.32 -9.20 -3.13
CA TRP A 25 7.74 -8.48 -4.26
C TRP A 25 6.25 -8.19 -4.07
N GLU A 26 5.49 -9.10 -3.47
CA GLU A 26 4.09 -8.85 -3.10
C GLU A 26 3.98 -7.60 -2.21
N ARG A 27 4.83 -7.49 -1.18
CA ARG A 27 4.85 -6.33 -0.27
C ARG A 27 5.22 -5.04 -1.00
N VAL A 28 6.26 -5.08 -1.84
CA VAL A 28 6.69 -3.90 -2.62
C VAL A 28 5.58 -3.42 -3.56
N ILE A 29 4.93 -4.35 -4.25
CA ILE A 29 3.82 -4.04 -5.17
C ILE A 29 2.65 -3.43 -4.39
N ILE A 30 2.25 -4.03 -3.26
CA ILE A 30 1.21 -3.47 -2.41
C ILE A 30 1.59 -2.04 -2.03
N GLU A 31 2.77 -1.84 -1.43
CA GLU A 31 3.23 -0.53 -0.96
C GLU A 31 3.16 0.53 -2.06
N ARG A 32 3.67 0.22 -3.26
CA ARG A 32 3.72 1.15 -4.39
C ARG A 32 2.34 1.46 -4.97
N VAL A 33 1.46 0.47 -5.09
CA VAL A 33 0.08 0.70 -5.55
C VAL A 33 -0.69 1.54 -4.54
N LEU A 34 -0.54 1.26 -3.23
CA LEU A 34 -1.22 2.03 -2.20
C LEU A 34 -0.72 3.48 -2.15
N GLU A 35 0.57 3.71 -2.40
CA GLU A 35 1.17 5.05 -2.35
C GLU A 35 0.80 5.92 -3.56
N ARG A 36 0.88 5.37 -4.77
CA ARG A 36 0.84 6.19 -6.01
C ARG A 36 0.13 5.51 -7.19
N GLY A 37 -0.59 4.41 -6.94
CA GLY A 37 -1.26 3.67 -7.99
C GLY A 37 -2.36 4.48 -8.69
N SER A 38 -2.56 4.24 -9.98
CA SER A 38 -3.74 4.68 -10.73
C SER A 38 -4.97 3.87 -10.33
N TRP A 39 -6.15 4.34 -10.71
CA TRP A 39 -7.41 3.64 -10.44
C TRP A 39 -7.38 2.17 -10.93
N GLU A 40 -6.87 1.93 -12.14
CA GLU A 40 -6.74 0.58 -12.70
C GLU A 40 -5.85 -0.32 -11.84
N GLN A 41 -4.71 0.19 -11.39
CA GLN A 41 -3.77 -0.55 -10.54
C GLN A 41 -4.37 -0.84 -9.16
N MET A 42 -5.13 0.12 -8.60
CA MET A 42 -5.87 -0.06 -7.35
C MET A 42 -6.93 -1.16 -7.47
N GLN A 43 -7.72 -1.16 -8.56
CA GLN A 43 -8.73 -2.19 -8.82
C GLN A 43 -8.10 -3.57 -8.98
N TRP A 44 -6.99 -3.65 -9.72
CA TRP A 44 -6.24 -4.89 -9.86
C TRP A 44 -5.78 -5.41 -8.50
N LEU A 45 -5.16 -4.56 -7.68
CA LEU A 45 -4.65 -4.97 -6.36
C LEU A 45 -5.79 -5.52 -5.49
N LEU A 46 -6.90 -4.79 -5.39
CA LEU A 46 -8.06 -5.21 -4.61
C LEU A 46 -8.64 -6.54 -5.10
N THR A 47 -8.59 -6.79 -6.41
CA THR A 47 -9.03 -8.07 -7.01
C THR A 47 -8.08 -9.22 -6.66
N GLN A 48 -6.76 -8.96 -6.61
CA GLN A 48 -5.76 -10.00 -6.37
C GLN A 48 -5.62 -10.40 -4.90
N ILE A 49 -5.62 -9.45 -3.96
CA ILE A 49 -5.36 -9.74 -2.54
C ILE A 49 -6.61 -9.65 -1.66
N GLY A 50 -7.65 -8.95 -2.13
CA GLY A 50 -8.87 -8.72 -1.36
C GLY A 50 -8.69 -7.78 -0.16
N ARG A 51 -9.82 -7.38 0.43
CA ARG A 51 -9.85 -6.42 1.54
C ARG A 51 -9.26 -6.96 2.84
N ALA A 52 -9.45 -8.25 3.14
CA ALA A 52 -8.95 -8.85 4.37
C ALA A 52 -7.41 -8.83 4.44
N ARG A 53 -6.74 -9.20 3.33
CA ARG A 53 -5.28 -9.17 3.24
C ARG A 53 -4.74 -7.75 3.17
N LEU A 54 -5.47 -6.82 2.53
CA LEU A 54 -5.16 -5.40 2.59
C LEU A 54 -5.20 -4.87 4.03
N ALA A 55 -6.24 -5.21 4.80
CA ALA A 55 -6.36 -4.83 6.21
C ALA A 55 -5.19 -5.37 7.04
N GLU A 56 -4.78 -6.61 6.80
CA GLU A 56 -3.61 -7.22 7.44
C GLU A 56 -2.31 -6.50 7.08
N TYR A 57 -2.12 -6.17 5.80
CA TYR A 57 -0.99 -5.36 5.36
C TYR A 57 -0.93 -4.01 6.09
N LEU A 58 -2.06 -3.31 6.19
CA LEU A 58 -2.14 -2.02 6.88
C LEU A 58 -1.79 -2.15 8.37
N ARG A 59 -2.31 -3.18 9.06
CA ARG A 59 -2.02 -3.45 10.48
C ARG A 59 -0.56 -3.80 10.74
N THR A 60 0.09 -4.55 9.85
CA THR A 60 1.46 -5.02 10.06
C THR A 60 2.52 -4.03 9.62
N ARG A 61 2.31 -3.36 8.49
CA ARG A 61 3.32 -2.51 7.84
C ARG A 61 2.76 -1.18 7.35
N GLY A 62 1.61 -1.18 6.68
CA GLY A 62 1.09 -0.02 5.96
C GLY A 62 0.97 1.24 6.82
N HIS A 63 0.51 1.13 8.07
CA HIS A 63 0.41 2.27 8.98
C HIS A 63 1.74 2.97 9.31
N ARG A 64 2.88 2.30 9.10
CA ARG A 64 4.22 2.83 9.38
C ARG A 64 4.85 3.49 8.15
N VAL A 65 4.48 3.05 6.95
CA VAL A 65 5.17 3.41 5.70
C VAL A 65 4.34 4.33 4.81
N LEU A 66 3.01 4.24 4.84
CA LEU A 66 2.17 5.05 3.98
C LEU A 66 2.12 6.51 4.45
N PRO A 67 2.03 7.48 3.51
CA PRO A 67 1.76 8.86 3.87
C PRO A 67 0.32 9.03 4.39
N PRO A 68 0.04 10.11 5.15
CA PRO A 68 -1.20 10.24 5.90
C PRO A 68 -2.48 10.17 5.07
N ARG A 69 -2.47 10.73 3.85
CA ARG A 69 -3.64 10.81 2.97
C ARG A 69 -3.99 9.43 2.41
N GLU A 70 -2.99 8.72 1.91
CA GLU A 70 -3.11 7.39 1.34
C GLU A 70 -3.52 6.41 2.44
N LEU A 71 -2.92 6.52 3.63
CA LEU A 71 -3.27 5.71 4.79
C LEU A 71 -4.74 5.86 5.20
N ARG A 72 -5.28 7.09 5.25
CA ARG A 72 -6.70 7.35 5.55
C ARG A 72 -7.61 6.68 4.51
N PHE A 73 -7.30 6.87 3.22
CA PHE A 73 -8.07 6.26 2.13
C PHE A 73 -8.08 4.74 2.21
N TRP A 74 -6.92 4.11 2.35
CA TRP A 74 -6.83 2.65 2.36
C TRP A 74 -7.37 2.01 3.63
N ALA A 75 -7.27 2.69 4.78
CA ALA A 75 -7.93 2.26 6.00
C ALA A 75 -9.45 2.18 5.82
N TRP A 76 -10.06 3.18 5.17
CA TRP A 76 -11.48 3.15 4.82
C TRP A 76 -11.83 2.00 3.85
N VAL A 77 -11.07 1.85 2.75
CA VAL A 77 -11.27 0.77 1.77
C VAL A 77 -11.19 -0.62 2.42
N ALA A 78 -10.27 -0.79 3.37
CA ALA A 78 -10.04 -2.04 4.07
C ALA A 78 -11.01 -2.30 5.24
N GLY A 79 -11.88 -1.33 5.58
CA GLY A 79 -12.81 -1.44 6.71
C GLY A 79 -12.12 -1.39 8.07
N ILE A 80 -11.02 -0.66 8.19
CA ILE A 80 -10.38 -0.40 9.48
C ILE A 80 -11.27 0.57 10.28
N PRO A 81 -11.51 0.32 11.59
CA PRO A 81 -12.28 1.23 12.43
C PRO A 81 -11.71 2.65 12.39
N GLU A 82 -12.58 3.66 12.32
CA GLU A 82 -12.17 5.06 12.16
C GLU A 82 -11.21 5.52 13.27
N GLU A 83 -11.49 5.16 14.53
CA GLU A 83 -10.61 5.48 15.66
C GLU A 83 -9.20 4.92 15.48
N THR A 84 -9.08 3.70 14.94
CA THR A 84 -7.77 3.08 14.65
C THR A 84 -7.08 3.80 13.50
N ALA A 85 -7.81 4.14 12.44
CA ALA A 85 -7.29 4.88 11.30
C ALA A 85 -6.79 6.28 11.71
N ASP A 86 -7.52 6.98 12.59
CA ASP A 86 -7.16 8.31 13.07
C ASP A 86 -5.86 8.31 13.88
N LEU A 87 -5.66 7.30 14.72
CA LEU A 87 -4.40 7.10 15.45
C LEU A 87 -3.25 6.91 14.46
N TRP A 88 -3.40 6.04 13.47
CA TRP A 88 -2.37 5.78 12.48
C TRP A 88 -2.03 7.01 11.64
N VAL A 89 -3.04 7.76 11.19
CA VAL A 89 -2.88 8.98 10.40
C VAL A 89 -2.21 10.08 11.22
N ARG A 90 -2.53 10.21 12.52
CA ARG A 90 -1.85 11.14 13.43
C ARG A 90 -0.37 10.80 13.54
N SER A 91 -0.03 9.55 13.85
CA SER A 91 1.37 9.11 13.91
C SER A 91 2.10 9.31 12.59
N ALA A 92 1.42 9.09 11.44
CA ALA A 92 2.01 9.36 10.14
C ALA A 92 2.33 10.85 9.91
N ARG A 93 1.47 11.76 10.39
CA ARG A 93 1.71 13.21 10.33
C ARG A 93 2.86 13.63 11.24
N GLU A 94 2.91 13.12 12.46
CA GLU A 94 3.99 13.38 13.42
C GLU A 94 5.36 12.98 12.85
N ARG A 95 5.43 11.77 12.24
CA ARG A 95 6.62 11.34 11.52
C ARG A 95 6.99 12.33 10.44
N LEU A 96 6.06 12.70 9.56
CA LEU A 96 6.34 13.63 8.46
C LEU A 96 6.82 15.00 8.95
N SER A 97 6.27 15.52 10.04
CA SER A 97 6.71 16.79 10.64
C SER A 97 8.08 16.68 11.32
N ALA A 98 8.47 15.52 11.85
CA ALA A 98 9.77 15.34 12.49
C ALA A 98 10.96 15.41 11.52
N TRP A 99 10.70 15.23 10.22
CA TRP A 99 11.71 15.32 9.16
C TRP A 99 11.77 16.70 8.49
N ARG A 100 10.92 17.66 8.90
CA ARG A 100 10.79 18.98 8.30
C ARG A 100 11.26 20.06 9.27
#